data_AF-C4LG94-F1
#
_entry.id   AF-C4LG94-F1
#
_cell.length_a   1.000
_cell.length_b   1.000
_cell.length_c   1.000
_cell.angle_alpha   90.00
_cell.angle_beta   90.00
_cell.angle_gamma   90.00
#
_symmetry.space_group_name_H-M   'P 1'
#
loop_
_entity.id
_entity.type
_entity.pdbx_description
1 polymer ?
#
loop_
_entity_poly.entity_id
_entity_poly.type
_entity_poly.pdbx_seq_one_letter_code
_entity_poly.pdbx_strand_id
1 'polypeptide(L)'
;MSEVLQRLEEEARKPRAVAGDAAAATASTATAGETAADSSADEAARSSADSSANRTTTEGTLTEDGLTEGTMMTSNNDAASGANEGSEQSPQVGVVVVSHSKRLADGLALLASQMAKDVLIVPAGGLDAGPEDKDNPDGGGIGTSYDAIEAAVNKVVDAGLACAIFTDLGSATMTVEMVVDMLDDEPVRFIDAPLVEATVAGAVAAQQGQDLDGVEREARRAISAFESESAGGDSAAAPGEDAAGDSTNSDDANGGGYSRRVKVADKAGLHARPAAKLAEMAADSEEGILVNDADADSAMSLMGLGAECGEEVTVSGDRSEKALIDSIADAIAAGLDE
;
A
#
# COMPACT_ATOMS: atom_id res chain seq x y z
N MET A 1 -9.82 -1.11 42.54
CA MET A 1 -9.79 -1.90 41.29
C MET A 1 -11.22 -1.94 40.79
N SER A 2 -11.50 -1.18 39.73
CA SER A 2 -12.84 -0.73 39.32
C SER A 2 -13.75 -1.88 38.88
N GLU A 3 -15.05 -1.81 39.17
CA GLU A 3 -16.09 -2.77 38.75
C GLU A 3 -16.08 -3.08 37.24
N VAL A 4 -15.52 -2.16 36.45
CA VAL A 4 -15.30 -2.34 35.01
C VAL A 4 -14.34 -3.49 34.71
N LEU A 5 -13.27 -3.66 35.49
CA LEU A 5 -12.32 -4.77 35.30
C LEU A 5 -12.94 -6.13 35.64
N GLN A 6 -13.79 -6.19 36.67
CA GLN A 6 -14.50 -7.43 37.01
C GLN A 6 -15.48 -7.86 35.92
N ARG A 7 -16.17 -6.91 35.27
CA ARG A 7 -17.07 -7.23 34.15
C ARG A 7 -16.33 -7.74 32.92
N LEU A 8 -15.17 -7.15 32.60
CA LEU A 8 -14.35 -7.60 31.47
C LEU A 8 -13.77 -9.00 31.70
N GLU A 9 -13.32 -9.31 32.92
CA GLU A 9 -12.85 -10.66 33.27
C GLU A 9 -13.98 -11.71 33.26
N GLU A 10 -15.19 -11.34 33.69
CA GLU A 10 -16.35 -12.24 33.70
C GLU A 10 -16.86 -12.52 32.28
N GLU A 11 -16.80 -11.52 31.39
CA GLU A 11 -17.22 -11.66 29.99
C GLU A 11 -16.22 -12.47 29.15
N ALA A 12 -14.92 -12.34 29.44
CA ALA A 12 -13.87 -13.15 28.81
C ALA A 12 -13.93 -14.65 29.18
N ARG A 13 -14.57 -15.00 30.30
CA ARG A 13 -14.67 -16.40 30.78
C ARG A 13 -15.83 -17.18 30.16
N LYS A 14 -16.68 -16.54 29.36
CA LYS A 14 -17.84 -17.19 28.76
C LYS A 14 -17.46 -17.93 27.47
N PRO A 15 -17.71 -19.25 27.36
CA PRO A 15 -17.39 -19.99 26.15
C PRO A 15 -18.27 -19.50 24.98
N ARG A 16 -17.62 -19.06 23.90
CA ARG A 16 -18.28 -18.57 22.69
C ARG A 16 -18.86 -19.75 21.93
N ALA A 17 -20.18 -19.80 21.77
CA ALA A 17 -20.84 -20.81 20.95
C ALA A 17 -20.38 -20.65 19.49
N VAL A 18 -19.81 -21.72 18.92
CA VAL A 18 -19.40 -21.77 17.52
C VAL A 18 -20.65 -21.71 16.65
N ALA A 19 -20.85 -20.60 15.95
CA ALA A 19 -21.86 -20.50 14.91
C ALA A 19 -21.40 -21.36 13.72
N GLY A 20 -22.11 -22.48 13.52
CA GLY A 20 -21.89 -23.39 12.41
C GLY A 20 -22.15 -22.73 11.06
N ASP A 21 -21.24 -23.03 10.14
CA ASP A 21 -21.31 -22.77 8.71
C ASP A 21 -22.61 -23.34 8.11
N ALA A 22 -23.38 -22.48 7.45
CA ALA A 22 -24.59 -22.87 6.74
C ALA A 22 -24.75 -22.02 5.47
N ALA A 23 -23.96 -22.31 4.45
CA ALA A 23 -24.26 -21.91 3.09
C ALA A 23 -23.61 -22.86 2.05
N ALA A 24 -24.38 -23.85 1.56
CA ALA A 24 -24.45 -24.28 0.15
C ALA A 24 -25.04 -25.69 0.02
N ALA A 25 -26.28 -25.81 -0.42
CA ALA A 25 -26.75 -26.96 -1.19
C ALA A 25 -28.06 -26.62 -1.91
N THR A 26 -27.95 -26.28 -3.19
CA THR A 26 -29.07 -26.34 -4.13
C THR A 26 -28.90 -27.57 -5.03
N ALA A 27 -29.97 -28.37 -5.06
CA ALA A 27 -30.41 -29.31 -6.09
C ALA A 27 -29.39 -30.24 -6.81
N SER A 28 -29.53 -31.55 -6.59
CA SER A 28 -29.69 -32.50 -7.70
C SER A 28 -30.37 -33.79 -7.23
N THR A 29 -31.48 -34.11 -7.90
CA THR A 29 -32.25 -35.36 -7.78
C THR A 29 -31.63 -36.45 -8.67
N ALA A 30 -31.31 -37.61 -8.10
CA ALA A 30 -31.27 -38.88 -8.83
C ALA A 30 -31.46 -40.07 -7.88
N THR A 31 -32.19 -41.05 -8.39
CA THR A 31 -32.79 -42.22 -7.75
C THR A 31 -31.89 -43.47 -7.72
N ALA A 32 -32.15 -44.32 -6.73
CA ALA A 32 -32.05 -45.80 -6.71
C ALA A 32 -30.71 -46.51 -6.38
N GLY A 33 -30.83 -47.60 -5.60
CA GLY A 33 -29.87 -48.72 -5.49
C GLY A 33 -29.14 -48.81 -4.14
N GLU A 34 -29.69 -49.44 -3.10
CA GLU A 34 -29.53 -50.88 -2.73
C GLU A 34 -28.14 -51.28 -2.18
N THR A 35 -28.12 -51.51 -0.85
CA THR A 35 -27.42 -52.56 -0.06
C THR A 35 -25.91 -52.82 -0.15
N ALA A 36 -25.32 -52.96 1.05
CA ALA A 36 -24.24 -53.88 1.46
C ALA A 36 -22.84 -53.62 0.87
N ALA A 37 -21.71 -53.96 1.48
CA ALA A 37 -21.29 -54.30 2.83
C ALA A 37 -19.74 -54.35 2.77
N ASP A 38 -19.12 -54.17 3.92
CA ASP A 38 -17.90 -54.86 4.36
C ASP A 38 -16.49 -54.50 3.85
N SER A 39 -15.69 -54.21 4.88
CA SER A 39 -14.33 -54.69 5.20
C SER A 39 -13.11 -54.45 4.30
N SER A 40 -12.09 -53.95 5.01
CA SER A 40 -10.67 -54.36 5.03
C SER A 40 -9.86 -54.10 3.76
N ALA A 41 -8.84 -53.22 3.80
CA ALA A 41 -7.54 -53.46 4.44
C ALA A 41 -6.92 -54.77 3.95
N ASP A 42 -5.92 -54.72 3.07
CA ASP A 42 -4.51 -54.91 3.46
C ASP A 42 -3.60 -54.76 2.22
N GLU A 43 -2.33 -54.57 2.55
CA GLU A 43 -1.15 -55.03 1.83
C GLU A 43 -0.41 -54.13 0.82
N ALA A 44 0.68 -53.62 1.37
CA ALA A 44 1.93 -53.21 0.75
C ALA A 44 2.44 -54.13 -0.37
N ALA A 45 3.12 -53.56 -1.36
CA ALA A 45 4.58 -53.69 -1.50
C ALA A 45 5.08 -53.33 -2.91
N ARG A 46 6.00 -52.35 -2.93
CA ARG A 46 7.32 -52.35 -3.60
C ARG A 46 7.45 -52.66 -5.10
N SER A 47 8.17 -51.73 -5.74
CA SER A 47 9.30 -51.93 -6.67
C SER A 47 8.99 -52.33 -8.12
N SER A 48 9.33 -51.46 -9.07
CA SER A 48 10.53 -51.62 -9.93
C SER A 48 10.60 -50.61 -11.07
N ALA A 49 11.75 -49.92 -11.12
CA ALA A 49 12.64 -49.71 -12.27
C ALA A 49 12.10 -49.76 -13.72
N ASP A 50 12.34 -48.63 -14.40
CA ASP A 50 13.21 -48.50 -15.60
C ASP A 50 12.63 -48.61 -17.02
N SER A 51 13.18 -47.72 -17.86
CA SER A 51 13.32 -47.74 -19.31
C SER A 51 12.11 -47.37 -20.18
N SER A 52 12.22 -46.23 -20.87
CA SER A 52 12.66 -46.28 -22.28
C SER A 52 12.85 -44.89 -22.89
N ALA A 53 14.05 -44.69 -23.41
CA ALA A 53 14.38 -43.62 -24.33
C ALA A 53 13.72 -43.86 -25.69
N ASN A 54 13.23 -42.80 -26.34
CA ASN A 54 12.99 -42.82 -27.79
C ASN A 54 13.96 -41.85 -28.48
N ARG A 55 14.89 -42.42 -29.24
CA ARG A 55 15.70 -41.74 -30.25
C ARG A 55 15.03 -41.97 -31.60
N THR A 56 14.88 -40.92 -32.40
CA THR A 56 14.86 -41.08 -33.86
C THR A 56 15.64 -39.93 -34.48
N THR A 57 16.74 -40.32 -35.14
CA THR A 57 17.57 -39.51 -36.03
C THR A 57 16.89 -39.37 -37.40
N THR A 58 17.26 -38.35 -38.20
CA THR A 58 18.07 -38.51 -39.44
C THR A 58 18.00 -37.25 -40.32
N GLU A 59 19.17 -36.60 -40.44
CA GLU A 59 19.81 -35.90 -41.59
C GLU A 59 19.08 -34.80 -42.39
N GLY A 60 19.61 -33.57 -42.32
CA GLY A 60 20.79 -33.10 -43.08
C GLY A 60 20.54 -32.35 -44.40
N THR A 61 20.98 -31.09 -44.51
CA THR A 61 21.98 -30.63 -45.52
C THR A 61 22.35 -29.15 -45.33
N LEU A 62 23.66 -28.88 -45.38
CA LEU A 62 24.30 -27.56 -45.48
C LEU A 62 24.45 -27.15 -46.95
N THR A 63 24.41 -25.84 -47.22
CA THR A 63 25.19 -25.20 -48.29
C THR A 63 25.69 -23.84 -47.81
N GLU A 64 26.98 -23.61 -47.96
CA GLU A 64 27.72 -22.38 -47.66
C GLU A 64 27.55 -21.31 -48.76
N ASP A 65 27.89 -20.07 -48.37
CA ASP A 65 28.82 -19.14 -49.03
C ASP A 65 28.24 -17.76 -49.42
N GLY A 66 28.95 -16.68 -49.03
CA GLY A 66 28.64 -15.31 -49.45
C GLY A 66 29.01 -14.19 -48.47
N LEU A 67 30.30 -13.81 -48.45
CA LEU A 67 30.83 -12.57 -47.87
C LEU A 67 30.36 -11.32 -48.63
N THR A 68 30.02 -10.22 -47.92
CA THR A 68 30.38 -8.85 -48.32
C THR A 68 30.46 -7.92 -47.11
N GLU A 69 31.57 -7.20 -47.01
CA GLU A 69 31.83 -6.06 -46.12
C GLU A 69 30.91 -4.85 -46.43
N GLY A 70 30.65 -4.03 -45.41
CA GLY A 70 29.97 -2.74 -45.55
C GLY A 70 30.06 -1.91 -44.26
N THR A 71 31.18 -1.21 -44.09
CA THR A 71 31.42 -0.19 -43.06
C THR A 71 30.72 1.14 -43.40
N MET A 72 30.30 1.87 -42.35
CA MET A 72 29.96 3.31 -42.26
C MET A 72 28.59 3.80 -42.78
N MET A 73 27.73 4.27 -41.88
CA MET A 73 27.52 5.71 -41.62
C MET A 73 26.51 5.95 -40.48
N THR A 74 26.83 6.99 -39.72
CA THR A 74 26.14 7.64 -38.60
C THR A 74 24.74 8.16 -38.94
N SER A 75 23.84 8.24 -37.96
CA SER A 75 23.17 9.49 -37.52
C SER A 75 22.24 9.25 -36.33
N ASN A 76 22.32 10.18 -35.37
CA ASN A 76 21.47 10.34 -34.20
C ASN A 76 20.08 10.92 -34.55
N ASN A 77 19.13 10.65 -33.64
CA ASN A 77 17.91 11.38 -33.26
C ASN A 77 16.91 11.83 -34.36
N ASP A 78 15.66 11.40 -34.20
CA ASP A 78 14.65 12.31 -33.66
C ASP A 78 13.40 11.56 -33.16
N ALA A 79 12.80 12.17 -32.15
CA ALA A 79 11.63 11.75 -31.42
C ALA A 79 10.45 11.35 -32.31
N ALA A 80 9.83 10.22 -31.97
CA ALA A 80 8.44 9.96 -32.28
C ALA A 80 7.75 9.50 -31.00
N SER A 81 7.03 10.45 -30.40
CA SER A 81 5.89 10.24 -29.53
C SER A 81 5.09 9.02 -29.99
N GLY A 82 5.21 7.94 -29.22
CA GLY A 82 4.36 6.77 -29.29
C GLY A 82 3.34 6.87 -28.16
N ALA A 83 2.07 6.73 -28.51
CA ALA A 83 0.93 6.80 -27.62
C ALA A 83 1.13 5.96 -26.35
N ASN A 84 0.84 6.57 -25.19
CA ASN A 84 0.71 5.86 -23.93
C ASN A 84 -0.59 5.04 -23.97
N GLU A 85 -0.53 3.87 -24.61
CA GLU A 85 -1.49 2.80 -24.38
C GLU A 85 -1.24 2.30 -22.96
N GLY A 86 -2.22 2.47 -22.07
CA GLY A 86 -2.10 2.22 -20.63
C GLY A 86 -1.60 0.81 -20.30
N SER A 87 -0.29 0.66 -20.19
CA SER A 87 0.33 -0.46 -19.51
C SER A 87 0.00 -0.32 -18.03
N GLU A 88 -0.71 -1.28 -17.44
CA GLU A 88 -0.78 -1.41 -15.98
C GLU A 88 0.68 -1.46 -15.47
N GLN A 89 1.16 -0.36 -14.90
CA GLN A 89 2.54 -0.26 -14.42
C GLN A 89 2.67 -1.19 -13.23
N SER A 90 3.38 -2.30 -13.42
CA SER A 90 3.64 -3.25 -12.34
C SER A 90 4.52 -2.58 -11.29
N PRO A 91 4.22 -2.75 -9.99
CA PRO A 91 4.99 -2.12 -8.92
C PRO A 91 6.44 -2.58 -8.97
N GLN A 92 7.37 -1.63 -8.84
CA GLN A 92 8.81 -1.85 -8.90
C GLN A 92 9.44 -1.97 -7.50
N VAL A 93 8.67 -1.66 -6.46
CA VAL A 93 9.08 -1.66 -5.06
C VAL A 93 8.19 -2.60 -4.26
N GLY A 94 8.78 -3.53 -3.52
CA GLY A 94 8.13 -4.29 -2.46
C GLY A 94 8.36 -3.65 -1.09
N VAL A 95 7.50 -3.98 -0.14
CA VAL A 95 7.50 -3.39 1.20
C VAL A 95 7.75 -4.47 2.25
N VAL A 96 8.67 -4.20 3.18
CA VAL A 96 8.90 -5.04 4.36
C VAL A 96 8.45 -4.27 5.60
N VAL A 97 7.54 -4.87 6.36
CA VAL A 97 6.98 -4.30 7.59
C VAL A 97 7.61 -4.99 8.80
N VAL A 98 8.47 -4.28 9.52
CA VAL A 98 9.20 -4.81 10.67
C VAL A 98 8.58 -4.32 11.97
N SER A 99 8.29 -5.22 12.89
CA SER A 99 7.80 -4.85 14.22
C SER A 99 8.22 -5.87 15.28
N HIS A 100 8.33 -5.42 16.53
CA HIS A 100 8.47 -6.32 17.66
C HIS A 100 7.27 -7.27 17.83
N SER A 101 6.11 -6.90 17.29
CA SER A 101 4.89 -7.68 17.38
C SER A 101 4.54 -8.29 16.03
N LYS A 102 4.49 -9.62 15.97
CA LYS A 102 3.99 -10.34 14.79
C LYS A 102 2.60 -9.85 14.37
N ARG A 103 1.70 -9.65 15.33
CA ARG A 103 0.34 -9.16 15.07
C ARG A 103 0.30 -7.77 14.46
N LEU A 104 1.19 -6.88 14.90
CA LEU A 104 1.26 -5.54 14.34
C LEU A 104 1.79 -5.59 12.90
N ALA A 105 2.88 -6.32 12.65
CA ALA A 105 3.43 -6.49 11.30
C ALA A 105 2.41 -7.14 10.35
N ASP A 106 1.82 -8.27 10.75
CA ASP A 106 0.82 -9.00 9.94
C ASP A 106 -0.44 -8.15 9.70
N GLY A 107 -0.93 -7.48 10.74
CA GLY A 107 -2.13 -6.63 10.67
C GLY A 107 -1.91 -5.39 9.79
N LEU A 108 -0.74 -4.77 9.87
CA LEU A 108 -0.39 -3.62 9.04
C LEU A 108 -0.16 -4.01 7.59
N ALA A 109 0.51 -5.14 7.33
CA ALA A 109 0.64 -5.69 5.99
C ALA A 109 -0.74 -5.99 5.37
N LEU A 110 -1.65 -6.58 6.16
CA LEU A 110 -3.03 -6.81 5.72
C LEU A 110 -3.76 -5.50 5.42
N LEU A 111 -3.66 -4.49 6.28
CA LEU A 111 -4.26 -3.18 6.05
C LEU A 111 -3.73 -2.53 4.77
N ALA A 112 -2.40 -2.44 4.62
CA ALA A 112 -1.77 -1.85 3.45
C ALA A 112 -2.15 -2.58 2.16
N SER A 113 -2.29 -3.91 2.18
CA SER A 113 -2.73 -4.70 1.03
C SER A 113 -4.16 -4.38 0.53
N GLN A 114 -5.01 -3.77 1.37
CA GLN A 114 -6.34 -3.32 0.92
C GLN A 114 -6.25 -2.13 -0.03
N MET A 115 -5.19 -1.33 0.09
CA MET A 115 -4.94 -0.12 -0.71
C MET A 115 -3.93 -0.40 -1.83
N ALA A 116 -2.98 -1.31 -1.60
CA ALA A 116 -1.91 -1.67 -2.52
C ALA A 116 -1.97 -3.19 -2.82
N LYS A 117 -2.85 -3.56 -3.77
CA LYS A 117 -3.17 -4.97 -4.08
C LYS A 117 -2.08 -5.68 -4.89
N ASP A 118 -1.32 -4.93 -5.68
CA ASP A 118 -0.31 -5.47 -6.57
C ASP A 118 1.10 -5.42 -5.96
N VAL A 119 1.25 -4.72 -4.83
CA VAL A 119 2.53 -4.57 -4.12
C VAL A 119 2.82 -5.82 -3.29
N LEU A 120 4.03 -6.36 -3.41
CA LEU A 120 4.51 -7.41 -2.52
C LEU A 120 4.82 -6.81 -1.14
N ILE A 121 3.96 -7.09 -0.16
CA ILE A 121 4.13 -6.64 1.22
C ILE A 121 4.46 -7.86 2.10
N VAL A 122 5.61 -7.82 2.79
CA VAL A 122 6.12 -8.93 3.59
C VAL A 122 6.27 -8.51 5.05
N PRO A 123 5.47 -9.07 5.97
CA PRO A 123 5.64 -8.79 7.40
C PRO A 123 6.81 -9.59 8.00
N ALA A 124 7.58 -8.94 8.85
CA ALA A 124 8.66 -9.53 9.64
C ALA A 124 8.54 -9.03 11.09
N GLY A 125 7.81 -9.76 11.94
CA GLY A 125 7.67 -9.35 13.33
C GLY A 125 7.58 -10.47 14.34
N GLY A 126 8.00 -10.14 15.56
CA GLY A 126 8.12 -11.09 16.66
C GLY A 126 9.40 -11.93 16.58
N LEU A 127 9.57 -12.77 17.60
CA LEU A 127 10.59 -13.82 17.64
C LEU A 127 10.02 -15.13 17.09
N ASP A 128 10.91 -16.07 16.78
CA ASP A 128 10.51 -17.44 16.49
C ASP A 128 9.92 -18.12 17.73
N ALA A 129 8.98 -19.04 17.50
CA ALA A 129 8.31 -19.75 18.58
C ALA A 129 9.26 -20.69 19.34
N GLY A 130 9.45 -20.42 20.63
CA GLY A 130 10.20 -21.27 21.54
C GLY A 130 9.34 -22.34 22.23
N PRO A 131 9.95 -23.31 22.93
CA PRO A 131 9.23 -24.27 23.78
C PRO A 131 8.34 -23.63 24.86
N GLU A 132 8.64 -22.40 25.27
CA GLU A 132 7.89 -21.57 26.20
C GLU A 132 6.63 -20.93 25.58
N ASP A 133 6.56 -20.83 24.25
CA ASP A 133 5.52 -20.10 23.53
C ASP A 133 4.36 -20.98 23.04
N LYS A 134 4.28 -22.23 23.52
CA LYS A 134 3.29 -23.22 23.05
C LYS A 134 1.84 -22.78 23.17
N ASP A 135 1.56 -21.91 24.13
CA ASP A 135 0.22 -21.38 24.40
C ASP A 135 0.04 -19.96 23.83
N ASN A 136 1.06 -19.40 23.17
CA ASN A 136 0.98 -18.10 22.54
C ASN A 136 0.34 -18.25 21.14
N PRO A 137 -0.87 -17.70 20.93
CA PRO A 137 -1.58 -17.82 19.65
C PRO A 137 -0.83 -17.17 18.48
N ASP A 138 0.11 -16.28 18.78
CA ASP A 138 0.88 -15.51 17.80
C ASP A 138 2.22 -16.17 17.46
N GLY A 139 2.49 -17.38 17.97
CA GLY A 139 3.81 -18.01 17.84
C GLY A 139 4.77 -17.48 18.89
N GLY A 140 5.95 -16.99 18.50
CA GLY A 140 6.96 -16.50 19.44
C GLY A 140 6.60 -15.20 20.16
N GLY A 141 7.48 -14.80 21.07
CA GLY A 141 7.31 -13.59 21.88
C GLY A 141 7.53 -12.26 21.14
N ILE A 142 7.30 -11.16 21.87
CA ILE A 142 7.62 -9.80 21.41
C ILE A 142 9.14 -9.64 21.27
N GLY A 143 9.60 -9.20 20.11
CA GLY A 143 11.00 -8.99 19.79
C GLY A 143 11.25 -8.92 18.29
N THR A 144 12.51 -8.73 17.92
CA THR A 144 12.94 -8.60 16.52
C THR A 144 13.91 -9.72 16.18
N SER A 145 13.65 -10.45 15.09
CA SER A 145 14.53 -11.51 14.58
C SER A 145 15.28 -11.04 13.34
N TYR A 146 16.61 -11.12 13.37
CA TYR A 146 17.46 -10.85 12.22
C TYR A 146 17.10 -11.76 11.04
N ASP A 147 17.01 -13.08 11.31
CA ASP A 147 16.72 -14.09 10.30
C ASP A 147 15.35 -13.86 9.63
N ALA A 148 14.35 -13.41 10.40
CA ALA A 148 13.02 -13.11 9.86
C ALA A 148 13.03 -11.87 8.95
N ILE A 149 13.80 -10.83 9.31
CA ILE A 149 13.96 -9.62 8.50
C ILE A 149 14.73 -9.95 7.22
N GLU A 150 15.86 -10.65 7.33
CA GLU A 150 16.67 -11.08 6.19
C GLU A 150 15.84 -11.92 5.21
N ALA A 151 15.08 -12.90 5.70
CA ALA A 151 14.18 -13.71 4.88
C ALA A 151 13.09 -12.87 4.19
N ALA A 152 12.54 -11.86 4.87
CA ALA A 152 11.54 -10.97 4.30
C ALA A 152 12.11 -10.08 3.19
N VAL A 153 13.30 -9.52 3.41
CA VAL A 153 14.01 -8.71 2.41
C VAL A 153 14.40 -9.55 1.20
N ASN A 154 14.99 -10.73 1.41
CA ASN A 154 15.34 -11.65 0.32
C ASN A 154 14.12 -12.04 -0.51
N LYS A 155 12.96 -12.25 0.11
CA LYS A 155 11.72 -12.53 -0.63
C LYS A 155 11.32 -11.41 -1.59
N VAL A 156 11.58 -10.15 -1.24
CA VAL A 156 11.33 -8.99 -2.11
C VAL A 156 12.38 -8.89 -3.21
N VAL A 157 13.65 -9.00 -2.85
CA VAL A 157 14.79 -8.93 -3.78
C VAL A 157 14.77 -10.07 -4.80
N ASP A 158 14.50 -11.30 -4.37
CA ASP A 158 14.38 -12.49 -5.23
C ASP A 158 13.22 -12.38 -6.24
N ALA A 159 12.22 -11.52 -5.96
CA ALA A 159 11.15 -11.18 -6.88
C ALA A 159 11.56 -10.13 -7.94
N GLY A 160 12.80 -9.62 -7.88
CA GLY A 160 13.34 -8.59 -8.77
C GLY A 160 12.87 -7.18 -8.44
N LEU A 161 12.43 -6.93 -7.21
CA LEU A 161 11.90 -5.64 -6.75
C LEU A 161 12.92 -4.89 -5.89
N ALA A 162 12.90 -3.56 -5.93
CA ALA A 162 13.50 -2.74 -4.88
C ALA A 162 12.73 -2.94 -3.57
N CYS A 163 13.38 -2.73 -2.42
CA CYS A 163 12.79 -3.05 -1.11
C CYS A 163 12.76 -1.82 -0.20
N ALA A 164 11.56 -1.41 0.22
CA ALA A 164 11.34 -0.40 1.23
C ALA A 164 11.05 -1.06 2.60
N ILE A 165 11.83 -0.75 3.62
CA ILE A 165 11.69 -1.33 4.97
C ILE A 165 11.21 -0.27 5.95
N PHE A 166 10.17 -0.59 6.73
CA PHE A 166 9.62 0.24 7.81
C PHE A 166 9.74 -0.47 9.16
N THR A 167 10.02 0.25 10.23
CA THR A 167 10.20 -0.30 11.60
C THR A 167 9.36 0.45 12.63
N ASP A 168 9.09 -0.16 13.78
CA ASP A 168 8.41 0.49 14.92
C ASP A 168 9.35 1.24 15.86
N LEU A 169 10.14 0.50 16.63
CA LEU A 169 10.89 0.98 17.78
C LEU A 169 12.38 0.68 17.62
N GLY A 170 13.23 1.49 18.25
CA GLY A 170 14.67 1.58 17.94
C GLY A 170 15.49 0.28 17.90
N SER A 171 15.15 -0.77 18.65
CA SER A 171 15.86 -2.07 18.52
C SER A 171 15.55 -2.80 17.21
N ALA A 172 14.37 -2.59 16.63
CA ALA A 172 14.06 -3.09 15.30
C ALA A 172 14.87 -2.33 14.24
N THR A 173 15.00 -1.01 14.38
CA THR A 173 15.85 -0.17 13.51
C THR A 173 17.30 -0.66 13.50
N MET A 174 17.92 -0.88 14.66
CA MET A 174 19.30 -1.40 14.71
C MET A 174 19.45 -2.75 14.00
N THR A 175 18.43 -3.60 14.05
CA THR A 175 18.46 -4.91 13.39
C THR A 175 18.31 -4.79 11.88
N VAL A 176 17.43 -3.89 11.42
CA VAL A 176 17.29 -3.57 9.99
C VAL A 176 18.57 -2.96 9.44
N GLU A 177 19.20 -2.02 10.13
CA GLU A 177 20.49 -1.45 9.73
C GLU A 177 21.55 -2.55 9.56
N MET A 178 21.65 -3.50 10.50
CA MET A 178 22.54 -4.65 10.36
C MET A 178 22.21 -5.54 9.15
N VAL A 179 20.93 -5.75 8.83
CA VAL A 179 20.53 -6.52 7.64
C VAL A 179 20.92 -5.77 6.37
N VAL A 180 20.60 -4.48 6.28
CA VAL A 180 20.93 -3.63 5.12
C VAL A 180 22.45 -3.56 4.91
N ASP A 181 23.23 -3.42 5.97
CA ASP A 181 24.70 -3.40 5.90
C ASP A 181 25.31 -4.71 5.38
N MET A 182 24.60 -5.85 5.46
CA MET A 182 25.06 -7.13 4.91
C MET A 182 24.59 -7.40 3.47
N LEU A 183 23.64 -6.61 2.97
CA LEU A 183 23.11 -6.70 1.61
C LEU A 183 23.90 -5.74 0.71
N ASP A 184 25.10 -6.15 0.31
CA ASP A 184 25.93 -5.37 -0.61
C ASP A 184 25.24 -5.23 -1.99
N ASP A 185 25.18 -4.00 -2.51
CA ASP A 185 24.70 -3.63 -3.87
C ASP A 185 23.20 -3.90 -4.20
N GLU A 186 22.37 -4.29 -3.24
CA GLU A 186 20.93 -4.47 -3.47
C GLU A 186 20.13 -3.16 -3.32
N PRO A 187 19.05 -2.93 -4.11
CA PRO A 187 18.21 -1.73 -4.03
C PRO A 187 17.26 -1.78 -2.82
N VAL A 188 17.82 -1.89 -1.62
CA VAL A 188 17.12 -1.99 -0.33
C VAL A 188 17.30 -0.69 0.44
N ARG A 189 16.22 -0.16 1.00
CA ARG A 189 16.24 1.06 1.80
C ARG A 189 15.41 0.94 3.06
N PHE A 190 16.05 1.23 4.17
CA PHE A 190 15.35 1.52 5.42
C PHE A 190 14.82 2.96 5.40
N ILE A 191 13.51 3.12 5.56
CA ILE A 191 12.83 4.41 5.62
C ILE A 191 12.44 4.66 7.08
N ASP A 192 13.22 5.52 7.73
CA ASP A 192 12.98 5.94 9.11
C ASP A 192 11.82 6.93 9.19
N ALA A 193 10.62 6.42 9.46
CA ALA A 193 9.35 7.14 9.55
C ALA A 193 8.33 6.36 10.42
N PRO A 194 7.25 6.99 10.93
CA PRO A 194 6.24 6.32 11.76
C PRO A 194 5.64 5.08 11.09
N LEU A 195 5.78 3.93 11.74
CA LEU A 195 5.51 2.62 11.13
C LEU A 195 4.18 2.55 10.36
N VAL A 196 3.07 2.92 10.99
CA VAL A 196 1.73 2.66 10.43
C VAL A 196 1.47 3.56 9.22
N GLU A 197 1.55 4.86 9.40
CA GLU A 197 1.20 5.86 8.38
C GLU A 197 2.21 5.81 7.23
N ALA A 198 3.51 5.70 7.53
CA ALA A 198 4.55 5.64 6.51
C ALA A 198 4.46 4.36 5.67
N THR A 199 4.16 3.21 6.30
CA THR A 199 3.97 1.95 5.55
C THR A 199 2.80 2.06 4.57
N VAL A 200 1.68 2.62 4.99
CA VAL A 200 0.51 2.78 4.12
C VAL A 200 0.81 3.77 2.99
N ALA A 201 1.43 4.92 3.28
CA ALA A 201 1.80 5.90 2.28
C ALA A 201 2.80 5.33 1.26
N GLY A 202 3.84 4.66 1.74
CA GLY A 202 4.84 4.01 0.90
C GLY A 202 4.26 2.88 0.05
N ALA A 203 3.36 2.06 0.60
CA ALA A 203 2.68 1.01 -0.17
C ALA A 203 1.78 1.58 -1.26
N VAL A 204 1.07 2.69 -1.01
CA VAL A 204 0.26 3.37 -2.03
C VAL A 204 1.14 3.97 -3.12
N ALA A 205 2.26 4.62 -2.76
CA ALA A 205 3.22 5.13 -3.72
C ALA A 205 3.80 4.01 -4.60
N ALA A 206 4.16 2.87 -4.01
CA ALA A 206 4.63 1.69 -4.74
C ALA A 206 3.55 1.13 -5.69
N GLN A 207 2.28 1.09 -5.24
CA GLN A 207 1.14 0.67 -6.06
C GLN A 207 0.92 1.57 -7.28
N GLN A 208 1.25 2.85 -7.16
CA GLN A 208 1.20 3.83 -8.24
C GLN A 208 2.42 3.76 -9.18
N GLY A 209 3.32 2.78 -8.98
CA GLY A 209 4.48 2.57 -9.83
C GLY A 209 5.67 3.50 -9.53
N GLN A 210 5.66 4.19 -8.38
CA GLN A 210 6.82 5.01 -7.98
C GLN A 210 8.04 4.14 -7.67
N ASP A 211 9.21 4.72 -7.89
CA ASP A 211 10.50 4.14 -7.54
C ASP A 211 10.80 4.30 -6.03
N LEU A 212 11.95 3.77 -5.60
CA LEU A 212 12.33 3.74 -4.18
C LEU A 212 12.47 5.15 -3.58
N ASP A 213 12.91 6.13 -4.38
CA ASP A 213 13.02 7.54 -3.94
C ASP A 213 11.63 8.19 -3.79
N GLY A 214 10.69 7.88 -4.70
CA GLY A 214 9.30 8.29 -4.59
C GLY A 214 8.61 7.71 -3.35
N VAL A 215 8.76 6.40 -3.14
CA VAL A 215 8.22 5.71 -1.96
C VAL A 215 8.75 6.31 -0.67
N GLU A 216 10.06 6.59 -0.57
CA GLU A 216 10.65 7.24 0.61
C GLU A 216 10.07 8.64 0.84
N ARG A 217 9.93 9.45 -0.22
CA ARG A 217 9.39 10.80 -0.11
C ARG A 217 7.95 10.77 0.44
N GLU A 218 7.07 9.95 -0.11
CA GLU A 218 5.67 9.88 0.33
C GLU A 218 5.55 9.30 1.73
N ALA A 219 6.33 8.28 2.06
CA ALA A 219 6.37 7.72 3.40
C ALA A 219 6.82 8.75 4.46
N ARG A 220 7.79 9.62 4.14
CA ARG A 220 8.24 10.69 5.05
C ARG A 220 7.24 11.83 5.15
N ARG A 221 6.50 12.14 4.08
CA ARG A 221 5.42 13.16 4.11
C ARG A 221 4.31 12.80 5.09
N ALA A 222 4.07 11.52 5.36
CA ALA A 222 3.12 11.08 6.39
C ALA A 222 3.39 11.67 7.80
N ILE A 223 4.62 12.12 8.08
CA ILE A 223 5.01 12.80 9.32
C ILE A 223 4.38 14.19 9.44
N SER A 224 4.25 14.92 8.33
CA SER A 224 3.79 16.32 8.33
C SER A 224 2.36 16.49 8.85
N ALA A 225 1.52 15.46 8.68
CA ALA A 225 0.18 15.39 9.26
C ALA A 225 0.22 15.51 10.81
N PHE A 226 1.26 14.97 11.47
CA PHE A 226 1.44 15.06 12.92
C PHE A 226 2.18 16.33 13.38
N GLU A 227 3.09 16.86 12.56
CA GLU A 227 3.83 18.08 12.88
C GLU A 227 2.96 19.34 12.79
N SER A 228 1.97 19.36 11.89
CA SER A 228 1.01 20.46 11.76
C SER A 228 0.19 20.69 13.05
N GLU A 229 -0.07 19.64 13.84
CA GLU A 229 -0.76 19.76 15.14
C GLU A 229 0.18 20.16 16.29
N SER A 230 1.47 19.76 16.26
CA SER A 230 2.44 20.12 17.31
C SER A 230 3.01 21.53 17.19
N ALA A 231 2.92 22.17 16.02
CA ALA A 231 3.31 23.56 15.81
C ALA A 231 2.20 24.58 16.19
N GLY A 232 1.02 24.13 16.58
CA GLY A 232 -0.12 24.96 17.01
C GLY A 232 -0.06 25.45 18.47
N GLY A 233 1.11 25.88 18.93
CA GLY A 233 1.28 26.57 20.21
C GLY A 233 1.15 28.08 20.03
N ASP A 234 -0.01 28.62 20.41
CA ASP A 234 -0.33 30.05 20.56
C ASP A 234 -0.67 30.82 19.27
N SER A 235 -1.93 30.71 18.83
CA SER A 235 -2.63 31.87 18.27
C SER A 235 -4.06 31.88 18.78
N ALA A 236 -4.25 32.61 19.87
CA ALA A 236 -5.55 33.10 20.28
C ALA A 236 -6.13 34.03 19.19
N ALA A 237 -6.88 33.47 18.25
CA ALA A 237 -7.81 34.25 17.44
C ALA A 237 -9.15 34.33 18.17
N ALA A 238 -9.41 35.48 18.79
CA ALA A 238 -10.68 35.82 19.41
C ALA A 238 -11.83 35.85 18.37
N PRO A 239 -13.08 35.61 18.78
CA PRO A 239 -14.22 35.48 17.87
C PRO A 239 -14.69 36.87 17.40
N GLY A 240 -14.62 37.11 16.09
CA GLY A 240 -15.15 38.29 15.41
C GLY A 240 -16.37 37.96 14.57
N GLU A 241 -17.53 38.09 15.21
CA GLU A 241 -18.84 38.55 14.71
C GLU A 241 -19.25 38.34 13.24
N ASP A 242 -20.34 37.57 13.11
CA ASP A 242 -21.37 37.60 12.07
C ASP A 242 -21.37 38.80 11.11
N ALA A 243 -21.11 38.53 9.83
CA ALA A 243 -21.68 39.31 8.73
C ALA A 243 -22.00 38.38 7.55
N ALA A 244 -23.29 38.08 7.41
CA ALA A 244 -23.86 37.48 6.22
C ALA A 244 -23.51 38.32 4.97
N GLY A 245 -22.85 37.70 4.00
CA GLY A 245 -22.49 38.31 2.73
C GLY A 245 -22.08 37.26 1.71
N ASP A 246 -23.04 36.84 0.89
CA ASP A 246 -22.84 36.09 -0.35
C ASP A 246 -21.94 36.89 -1.30
N SER A 247 -20.75 36.38 -1.62
CA SER A 247 -20.01 36.60 -2.87
C SER A 247 -18.74 35.75 -2.94
N THR A 248 -18.81 34.72 -3.79
CA THR A 248 -17.90 34.35 -4.89
C THR A 248 -16.40 34.67 -4.79
N ASN A 249 -15.58 33.63 -5.03
CA ASN A 249 -14.20 33.65 -5.55
C ASN A 249 -13.45 34.97 -5.34
N SER A 250 -12.61 35.01 -4.31
CA SER A 250 -11.72 36.16 -4.07
C SER A 250 -10.52 36.08 -5.00
N ASP A 251 -10.55 36.88 -6.07
CA ASP A 251 -9.36 37.28 -6.80
C ASP A 251 -8.60 38.31 -5.96
N ASP A 252 -7.61 37.88 -5.17
CA ASP A 252 -6.66 38.83 -4.59
C ASP A 252 -5.81 39.40 -5.73
N ALA A 253 -6.10 40.64 -6.11
CA ALA A 253 -5.48 41.31 -7.25
C ALA A 253 -4.05 41.83 -6.96
N ASN A 254 -3.46 41.45 -5.83
CA ASN A 254 -2.12 41.90 -5.41
C ASN A 254 -1.25 40.79 -4.76
N GLY A 255 -1.68 39.53 -4.82
CA GLY A 255 -0.90 38.35 -4.47
C GLY A 255 -1.10 37.30 -5.56
N GLY A 256 -0.08 36.53 -5.90
CA GLY A 256 -0.12 35.54 -6.99
C GLY A 256 -1.14 34.42 -6.83
N GLY A 257 -1.86 34.32 -5.71
CA GLY A 257 -2.78 33.21 -5.42
C GLY A 257 -4.15 33.31 -6.09
N TYR A 258 -4.74 32.14 -6.34
CA TYR A 258 -6.15 31.94 -6.70
C TYR A 258 -6.78 30.95 -5.72
N SER A 259 -8.02 31.19 -5.32
CA SER A 259 -8.76 30.27 -4.46
C SER A 259 -10.24 30.15 -4.84
N ARG A 260 -10.80 28.97 -4.59
CA ARG A 260 -12.19 28.64 -4.87
C ARG A 260 -12.79 27.82 -3.72
N ARG A 261 -13.95 28.26 -3.22
CA ARG A 261 -14.70 27.57 -2.17
C ARG A 261 -15.76 26.67 -2.78
N VAL A 262 -15.85 25.44 -2.28
CA VAL A 262 -16.79 24.41 -2.75
C VAL A 262 -17.29 23.57 -1.60
N LYS A 263 -18.47 22.96 -1.78
CA LYS A 263 -19.04 22.03 -0.79
C LYS A 263 -18.68 20.60 -1.16
N VAL A 264 -18.27 19.82 -0.18
CA VAL A 264 -18.01 18.38 -0.36
C VAL A 264 -19.32 17.67 -0.68
N ALA A 265 -19.42 17.06 -1.86
CA ALA A 265 -20.64 16.38 -2.30
C ALA A 265 -20.70 14.89 -1.88
N ASP A 266 -19.55 14.25 -1.68
CA ASP A 266 -19.47 12.85 -1.28
C ASP A 266 -20.08 12.64 0.11
N LYS A 267 -21.02 11.69 0.21
CA LYS A 267 -21.78 11.45 1.45
C LYS A 267 -20.91 11.02 2.63
N ALA A 268 -19.81 10.34 2.33
CA ALA A 268 -18.86 9.87 3.33
C ALA A 268 -17.74 10.89 3.62
N GLY A 269 -17.77 12.07 2.99
CA GLY A 269 -16.75 13.11 3.13
C GLY A 269 -15.49 12.83 2.31
N LEU A 270 -14.43 13.62 2.53
CA LEU A 270 -13.12 13.43 1.89
C LEU A 270 -12.31 12.30 2.54
N HIS A 271 -12.80 11.06 2.45
CA HIS A 271 -12.09 9.87 2.92
C HIS A 271 -11.17 9.24 1.85
N ALA A 272 -10.61 8.06 2.15
CA ALA A 272 -9.59 7.38 1.33
C ALA A 272 -9.82 7.33 -0.19
N ARG A 273 -11.06 7.17 -0.66
CA ARG A 273 -11.36 7.03 -2.09
C ARG A 273 -11.46 8.40 -2.80
N PRO A 274 -12.31 9.35 -2.36
CA PRO A 274 -12.34 10.69 -2.96
C PRO A 274 -11.01 11.41 -2.76
N ALA A 275 -10.33 11.23 -1.62
CA ALA A 275 -9.00 11.80 -1.38
C ALA A 275 -7.93 11.27 -2.35
N ALA A 276 -7.91 9.97 -2.66
CA ALA A 276 -6.95 9.41 -3.63
C ALA A 276 -7.15 9.97 -5.04
N LYS A 277 -8.41 10.17 -5.48
CA LYS A 277 -8.71 10.76 -6.79
C LYS A 277 -8.31 12.23 -6.85
N LEU A 278 -8.52 13.00 -5.78
CA LEU A 278 -8.06 14.39 -5.71
C LEU A 278 -6.53 14.49 -5.71
N ALA A 279 -5.86 13.60 -4.98
CA ALA A 279 -4.41 13.47 -5.00
C ALA A 279 -3.86 13.22 -6.40
N GLU A 280 -4.48 12.31 -7.15
CA GLU A 280 -4.13 12.05 -8.55
C GLU A 280 -4.32 13.29 -9.43
N MET A 281 -5.41 14.03 -9.26
CA MET A 281 -5.63 15.27 -10.02
C MET A 281 -4.60 16.34 -9.69
N ALA A 282 -4.18 16.46 -8.42
CA ALA A 282 -3.26 17.48 -7.96
C ALA A 282 -1.77 17.13 -8.17
N ALA A 283 -1.45 15.87 -8.47
CA ALA A 283 -0.07 15.37 -8.60
C ALA A 283 0.77 16.09 -9.66
N ASP A 284 0.12 16.64 -10.69
CA ASP A 284 0.78 17.37 -11.78
C ASP A 284 1.02 18.86 -11.47
N SER A 285 0.67 19.34 -10.28
CA SER A 285 0.92 20.73 -9.86
C SER A 285 2.41 20.98 -9.67
N GLU A 286 2.92 22.09 -10.21
CA GLU A 286 4.32 22.50 -10.06
C GLU A 286 4.54 23.35 -8.79
N GLU A 287 3.50 24.08 -8.36
CA GLU A 287 3.59 25.05 -7.25
C GLU A 287 2.92 24.56 -5.95
N GLY A 288 2.19 23.44 -6.02
CA GLY A 288 1.41 22.88 -4.92
C GLY A 288 0.01 23.49 -4.82
N ILE A 289 -0.99 22.63 -4.69
CA ILE A 289 -2.39 23.03 -4.43
C ILE A 289 -2.75 22.59 -3.02
N LEU A 290 -3.48 23.44 -2.31
CA LEU A 290 -3.97 23.19 -0.96
C LEU A 290 -5.50 23.10 -0.94
N VAL A 291 -6.04 22.25 -0.07
CA VAL A 291 -7.45 22.18 0.32
C VAL A 291 -7.55 22.45 1.83
N ASN A 292 -8.09 23.60 2.24
CA ASN A 292 -8.09 24.04 3.65
C ASN A 292 -6.72 23.82 4.33
N ASP A 293 -5.65 24.27 3.68
CA ASP A 293 -4.24 24.13 4.12
C ASP A 293 -3.64 22.72 4.07
N ALA A 294 -4.38 21.69 3.64
CA ALA A 294 -3.84 20.36 3.39
C ALA A 294 -3.36 20.20 1.94
N ASP A 295 -2.21 19.54 1.74
CA ASP A 295 -1.69 19.25 0.41
C ASP A 295 -2.67 18.41 -0.41
N ALA A 296 -3.06 18.94 -1.57
CA ALA A 296 -4.04 18.31 -2.43
C ALA A 296 -3.48 17.07 -3.14
N ASP A 297 -2.16 16.96 -3.32
CA ASP A 297 -1.46 15.80 -3.91
C ASP A 297 -1.30 14.63 -2.92
N SER A 298 -1.65 14.83 -1.65
CA SER A 298 -1.54 13.84 -0.58
C SER A 298 -2.91 13.35 -0.13
N ALA A 299 -3.24 12.12 -0.50
CA ALA A 299 -4.49 11.48 -0.07
C ALA A 299 -4.62 11.43 1.46
N MET A 300 -3.50 11.32 2.19
CA MET A 300 -3.51 11.32 3.65
C MET A 300 -3.77 12.70 4.24
N SER A 301 -3.17 13.76 3.69
CA SER A 301 -3.40 15.13 4.14
C SER A 301 -4.87 15.50 3.95
N LEU A 302 -5.46 15.12 2.81
CA LEU A 302 -6.88 15.31 2.53
C LEU A 302 -7.80 14.51 3.46
N MET A 303 -7.46 13.26 3.78
CA MET A 303 -8.20 12.47 4.77
C MET A 303 -8.12 13.06 6.18
N GLY A 304 -6.96 13.62 6.54
CA GLY A 304 -6.71 14.26 7.82
C GLY A 304 -7.59 15.49 8.07
N LEU A 305 -8.08 16.15 7.01
CA LEU A 305 -9.04 17.25 7.13
C LEU A 305 -10.34 16.84 7.83
N GLY A 306 -10.74 15.57 7.68
CA GLY A 306 -12.03 15.09 8.22
C GLY A 306 -13.25 15.78 7.60
N ALA A 307 -13.12 16.38 6.41
CA ALA A 307 -14.16 17.20 5.80
C ALA A 307 -15.43 16.37 5.49
N GLU A 308 -16.56 16.76 6.08
CA GLU A 308 -17.82 16.03 5.99
C GLU A 308 -18.68 16.47 4.78
N CYS A 309 -19.66 15.63 4.41
CA CYS A 309 -20.63 15.96 3.37
C CYS A 309 -21.33 17.31 3.65
N GLY A 310 -21.25 18.23 2.70
CA GLY A 310 -21.85 19.56 2.77
C GLY A 310 -20.99 20.61 3.48
N GLU A 311 -19.85 20.22 4.05
CA GLU A 311 -18.84 21.14 4.58
C GLU A 311 -18.19 21.94 3.44
N GLU A 312 -17.87 23.20 3.71
CA GLU A 312 -17.23 24.11 2.75
C GLU A 312 -15.71 24.02 2.89
N VAL A 313 -15.04 23.68 1.78
CA VAL A 313 -13.59 23.62 1.69
C VAL A 313 -13.09 24.64 0.68
N THR A 314 -11.89 25.18 0.91
CA THR A 314 -11.22 26.14 0.04
C THR A 314 -10.08 25.44 -0.69
N VAL A 315 -10.17 25.38 -2.01
CA VAL A 315 -9.06 24.95 -2.87
C VAL A 315 -8.25 26.18 -3.26
N SER A 316 -6.94 26.19 -3.04
CA SER A 316 -6.08 27.34 -3.29
C SER A 316 -4.71 26.94 -3.84
N GLY A 317 -4.11 27.80 -4.65
CA GLY A 317 -2.77 27.62 -5.21
C GLY A 317 -2.33 28.86 -5.98
N ASP A 318 -1.26 28.77 -6.78
CA ASP A 318 -0.86 29.87 -7.65
C ASP A 318 -1.89 30.11 -8.77
N ARG A 319 -2.05 31.37 -9.16
CA ARG A 319 -2.97 31.78 -10.23
C ARG A 319 -2.58 31.21 -11.59
N SER A 320 -1.30 30.87 -11.81
CA SER A 320 -0.82 30.14 -12.98
C SER A 320 -1.58 28.81 -13.17
N GLU A 321 -1.97 28.16 -12.06
CA GLU A 321 -2.65 26.87 -12.00
C GLU A 321 -4.17 26.97 -11.81
N LYS A 322 -4.76 28.15 -12.08
CA LYS A 322 -6.21 28.40 -11.92
C LYS A 322 -7.10 27.31 -12.52
N ALA A 323 -6.76 26.80 -13.70
CA ALA A 323 -7.56 25.77 -14.38
C ALA A 323 -7.57 24.44 -13.60
N LEU A 324 -6.44 24.09 -12.98
CA LEU A 324 -6.32 22.89 -12.15
C LEU A 324 -7.09 23.07 -10.83
N ILE A 325 -6.97 24.24 -10.20
CA ILE A 325 -7.73 24.60 -8.99
C ILE A 325 -9.24 24.53 -9.24
N ASP A 326 -9.70 25.07 -10.38
CA ASP A 326 -11.12 25.00 -10.78
C ASP A 326 -11.57 23.55 -10.98
N SER A 327 -10.75 22.72 -11.64
CA SER A 327 -11.04 21.31 -11.89
C SER A 327 -11.15 20.49 -10.61
N ILE A 328 -10.22 20.67 -9.67
CA ILE A 328 -10.24 20.02 -8.35
C ILE A 328 -11.49 20.44 -7.57
N ALA A 329 -11.78 21.73 -7.54
CA ALA A 329 -12.95 22.27 -6.86
C ALA A 329 -14.27 21.75 -7.49
N ASP A 330 -14.34 21.65 -8.81
CA ASP A 330 -15.50 21.07 -9.51
C ASP A 330 -15.67 19.57 -9.20
N ALA A 331 -14.58 18.82 -9.11
CA ALA A 331 -14.63 17.41 -8.72
C ALA A 331 -15.16 17.21 -7.29
N ILE A 332 -14.72 18.02 -6.33
CA ILE A 332 -15.24 18.01 -4.94
C ILE A 332 -16.76 18.31 -4.91
N ALA A 333 -17.20 19.29 -5.72
CA ALA A 333 -18.60 19.69 -5.79
C ALA A 333 -19.49 18.70 -6.54
N ALA A 334 -18.92 17.92 -7.47
CA ALA A 334 -19.64 16.87 -8.21
C ALA A 334 -19.74 15.56 -7.41
N GLY A 335 -18.76 15.30 -6.54
CA GLY A 335 -18.58 14.03 -5.85
C GLY A 335 -17.66 13.11 -6.64
N LEU A 336 -16.72 12.47 -5.95
CA LEU A 336 -15.70 11.59 -6.51
C LEU A 336 -15.96 10.11 -6.21
N ASP A 337 -16.90 9.78 -5.32
CA ASP A 337 -17.33 8.41 -5.08
C ASP A 337 -18.41 7.98 -6.09
N GLU A 338 -18.01 7.13 -7.04
CA GLU A 338 -18.92 6.21 -7.74
C GLU A 338 -18.88 4.82 -7.08
#